data_AF-S6VT30-F1
#
_entry.id   AF-S6VT30-F1
#
_cell.length_a   1.000
_cell.length_b   1.000
_cell.length_c   1.000
_cell.angle_alpha   90.00
_cell.angle_beta   90.00
_cell.angle_gamma   90.00
#
_symmetry.space_group_name_H-M   'P 1'
#
loop_
_entity.id
_entity.type
_entity.pdbx_description
1 polymer ?
#
loop_
_entity_poly.entity_id
_entity_poly.type
_entity_poly.pdbx_seq_one_letter_code
_entity_poly.pdbx_strand_id
1 'polypeptide(L)'
;MVIHHLVVDGVSWRVLLDDLQTAYRQLSDATPVRFAAKTSAFRDWAARLQAYAGNESLREELHVWKRQLGGPATNLPCHNPEGDQQNRHAQTVSVRLDAERTRQLLQQAPSAYRTQVNDLLLTALAQV
;
A
#
# COMPACT_ATOMS: atom_id res chain seq x y z
N MET A 1 0.78 -15.90 11.97
CA MET A 1 -0.43 -16.14 11.13
C MET A 1 0.01 -16.08 9.68
N VAL A 2 -0.49 -16.97 8.83
CA VAL A 2 -0.26 -16.92 7.38
C VAL A 2 -1.62 -16.89 6.71
N ILE A 3 -1.87 -15.86 5.91
CA ILE A 3 -3.09 -15.67 5.14
C ILE A 3 -2.68 -15.39 3.71
N HIS A 4 -3.38 -16.00 2.75
CA HIS A 4 -3.08 -15.80 1.33
C HIS A 4 -3.34 -14.34 0.91
N HIS A 5 -2.43 -13.72 0.14
CA HIS A 5 -2.51 -12.29 -0.22
C HIS A 5 -3.76 -11.91 -1.04
N LEU A 6 -4.46 -12.91 -1.62
CA LEU A 6 -5.75 -12.70 -2.31
C LEU A 6 -6.85 -12.15 -1.41
N VAL A 7 -6.74 -12.30 -0.09
CA VAL A 7 -7.78 -11.91 0.87
C VAL A 7 -7.28 -10.97 1.97
N VAL A 8 -6.04 -10.47 1.86
CA VAL A 8 -5.45 -9.57 2.86
C VAL A 8 -4.45 -8.60 2.22
N ASP A 9 -4.39 -7.39 2.74
CA ASP A 9 -3.40 -6.37 2.40
C ASP A 9 -2.86 -5.68 3.68
N GLY A 10 -2.00 -4.68 3.51
CA GLY A 10 -1.41 -3.95 4.64
C GLY A 10 -2.43 -3.27 5.56
N VAL A 11 -3.56 -2.80 5.02
CA VAL A 11 -4.62 -2.17 5.81
C VAL A 11 -5.41 -3.23 6.59
N SER A 12 -5.72 -4.35 5.94
CA SER A 12 -6.41 -5.50 6.52
C SER A 12 -5.67 -6.09 7.71
N TRP A 13 -4.33 -6.16 7.66
CA TRP A 13 -3.51 -6.62 8.78
C TRP A 13 -3.68 -5.78 10.04
N ARG A 14 -3.78 -4.44 9.90
CA ARG A 14 -4.00 -3.56 11.05
C ARG A 14 -5.34 -3.87 11.73
N VAL A 15 -6.41 -3.99 10.94
CA VAL A 15 -7.75 -4.33 11.46
C VAL A 15 -7.75 -5.71 12.13
N LEU A 16 -7.14 -6.71 11.50
CA LEU A 16 -7.07 -8.08 12.05
C LEU A 16 -6.31 -8.14 13.38
N LEU A 17 -5.20 -7.40 13.51
CA LEU A 17 -4.41 -7.36 14.74
C LEU A 17 -5.14 -6.59 15.85
N ASP A 18 -5.83 -5.51 15.52
CA ASP A 18 -6.64 -4.73 16.47
C ASP A 18 -7.83 -5.57 16.99
N ASP A 19 -8.53 -6.29 16.10
CA ASP A 19 -9.63 -7.20 16.48
C ASP A 19 -9.12 -8.40 17.29
N LEU A 20 -7.99 -8.99 16.91
CA LEU A 20 -7.37 -10.09 17.65
C LEU A 20 -6.99 -9.64 19.07
N GLN A 21 -6.37 -8.47 19.20
CA GLN A 21 -6.04 -7.91 20.52
C GLN A 21 -7.30 -7.64 21.35
N THR A 22 -8.37 -7.12 20.73
CA THR A 22 -9.64 -6.85 21.38
C THR A 22 -10.30 -8.13 21.91
N ALA A 23 -10.41 -9.15 21.05
CA ALA A 23 -10.98 -10.44 21.44
C ALA A 23 -10.16 -11.10 22.56
N TYR A 24 -8.82 -11.06 22.46
CA TYR A 24 -7.94 -11.63 23.46
C TYR A 24 -8.15 -10.99 24.84
N ARG A 25 -8.24 -9.64 24.90
CA ARG A 25 -8.51 -8.92 26.16
C ARG A 25 -9.88 -9.27 26.72
N GLN A 26 -10.93 -9.22 25.90
CA GLN A 26 -12.30 -9.50 26.33
C GLN A 26 -12.42 -10.93 26.91
N LEU A 27 -11.80 -11.91 26.27
CA LEU A 27 -11.76 -13.29 26.76
C LEU A 27 -10.95 -13.43 28.05
N SER A 28 -9.83 -12.72 28.17
CA SER A 28 -9.00 -12.71 29.39
C SER A 28 -9.76 -12.14 30.59
N ASP A 29 -10.64 -11.17 30.35
CA ASP A 29 -11.50 -10.54 31.36
C ASP A 29 -12.83 -11.30 31.57
N ALA A 30 -12.99 -12.50 30.99
CA ALA A 30 -14.22 -13.29 31.01
C ALA A 30 -15.47 -12.53 30.51
N THR A 31 -15.28 -11.54 29.65
CA THR A 31 -16.36 -10.77 29.01
C THR A 31 -16.72 -11.34 27.63
N PRO A 32 -17.98 -11.26 27.20
CA PRO A 32 -18.37 -11.69 25.86
C PRO A 32 -17.66 -10.88 24.78
N VAL A 33 -17.13 -11.57 23.76
CA VAL A 33 -16.43 -10.92 22.65
C VAL A 33 -17.39 -10.06 21.82
N ARG A 34 -17.04 -8.79 21.63
CA ARG A 34 -17.79 -7.82 20.82
C ARG A 34 -16.83 -7.00 19.98
N PHE A 35 -17.03 -7.05 18.66
CA PHE A 35 -16.31 -6.26 17.67
C PHE A 35 -17.07 -5.00 17.27
N ALA A 36 -16.37 -4.08 16.60
CA ALA A 36 -17.00 -2.95 15.93
C ALA A 36 -17.98 -3.42 14.84
N ALA A 37 -18.90 -2.54 14.46
CA ALA A 37 -19.82 -2.82 13.36
C ALA A 37 -19.05 -3.08 12.05
N LYS A 38 -19.52 -4.07 11.28
CA LYS A 38 -18.93 -4.38 9.97
C LYS A 38 -19.08 -3.19 9.03
N THR A 39 -18.05 -2.94 8.24
CA THR A 39 -18.09 -2.01 7.11
C THR A 39 -18.67 -2.70 5.86
N SER A 40 -18.47 -2.11 4.68
CA SER A 40 -18.91 -2.71 3.43
C SER A 40 -18.22 -4.06 3.19
N ALA A 41 -19.01 -5.08 2.83
CA ALA A 41 -18.44 -6.37 2.48
C ALA A 41 -17.61 -6.26 1.19
N PHE A 42 -16.52 -7.04 1.10
CA PHE A 42 -15.65 -7.05 -0.08
C PHE A 42 -16.41 -7.36 -1.39
N ARG A 43 -17.41 -8.26 -1.33
CA ARG A 43 -18.29 -8.56 -2.47
C ARG A 43 -19.03 -7.31 -2.96
N ASP A 44 -19.58 -6.53 -2.04
CA ASP A 44 -20.37 -5.36 -2.40
C ASP A 44 -19.45 -4.24 -2.92
N TRP A 45 -18.22 -4.14 -2.39
CA TRP A 45 -17.17 -3.31 -2.95
C TRP A 45 -16.79 -3.72 -4.37
N ALA A 46 -16.55 -5.01 -4.62
CA ALA A 46 -16.20 -5.53 -5.95
C ALA A 46 -17.31 -5.26 -6.98
N ALA A 47 -18.58 -5.44 -6.60
CA ALA A 47 -19.72 -5.13 -7.46
C ALA A 47 -19.78 -3.62 -7.81
N ARG A 48 -19.54 -2.75 -6.82
CA ARG A 48 -19.47 -1.29 -7.03
C ARG A 48 -18.29 -0.89 -7.91
N LEU A 49 -17.14 -1.54 -7.74
CA LEU A 49 -15.96 -1.29 -8.57
C LEU A 49 -16.22 -1.66 -10.04
N GLN A 50 -16.88 -2.80 -10.28
CA GLN A 50 -17.30 -3.20 -11.63
C GLN A 50 -18.26 -2.19 -12.27
N ALA A 51 -19.24 -1.70 -11.50
CA ALA A 51 -20.15 -0.67 -11.97
C ALA A 51 -19.42 0.66 -12.27
N TYR A 52 -18.50 1.05 -11.38
CA TYR A 52 -17.69 2.26 -11.53
C TYR A 52 -16.79 2.22 -12.77
N ALA A 53 -16.26 1.04 -13.14
CA ALA A 53 -15.44 0.88 -14.33
C ALA A 53 -16.16 1.27 -15.64
N GLY A 54 -17.50 1.24 -15.67
CA GLY A 54 -18.30 1.68 -16.82
C GLY A 54 -18.63 3.18 -16.83
N ASN A 55 -18.23 3.94 -15.80
CA ASN A 55 -18.64 5.32 -15.62
C ASN A 55 -17.88 6.28 -16.56
N GLU A 56 -18.53 7.37 -16.98
CA GLU A 56 -17.92 8.36 -17.87
C GLU A 56 -16.78 9.13 -17.21
N SER A 57 -16.85 9.36 -15.89
CA SER A 57 -15.77 10.02 -15.15
C SER A 57 -14.42 9.27 -15.27
N LEU A 58 -14.44 7.93 -15.26
CA LEU A 58 -13.23 7.14 -15.48
C LEU A 58 -12.74 7.23 -16.94
N ARG A 59 -13.65 7.41 -17.89
CA ARG A 59 -13.32 7.58 -19.32
C ARG A 59 -12.60 8.91 -19.56
N GLU A 60 -12.90 9.95 -18.79
CA GLU A 60 -12.18 11.24 -18.86
C GLU A 60 -10.71 11.10 -18.43
N GLU A 61 -10.43 10.22 -17.45
CA GLU A 61 -9.05 9.93 -17.01
C GLU A 61 -8.22 9.20 -18.09
N LEU A 62 -8.85 8.54 -19.06
CA LEU A 62 -8.16 7.80 -20.12
C LEU A 62 -7.15 8.67 -20.88
N HIS A 63 -7.50 9.93 -21.14
CA HIS A 63 -6.59 10.85 -21.83
C HIS A 63 -5.33 11.10 -21.00
N VAL A 64 -5.46 11.22 -19.68
CA VAL A 64 -4.32 11.44 -18.77
C VAL A 64 -3.38 10.24 -18.82
N TRP A 65 -3.93 9.02 -18.67
CA TRP A 65 -3.15 7.79 -18.73
C TRP A 65 -2.44 7.58 -20.06
N LYS A 66 -3.13 7.83 -21.18
CA LYS A 66 -2.53 7.75 -22.53
C LYS A 66 -1.37 8.74 -22.70
N ARG A 67 -1.52 9.96 -22.21
CA ARG A 67 -0.45 10.97 -22.26
C ARG A 67 0.75 10.55 -21.43
N GLN A 68 0.51 10.00 -20.22
CA GLN A 68 1.57 9.62 -19.30
C GLN A 68 2.33 8.36 -19.75
N LEU A 69 1.65 7.41 -20.40
CA LEU A 69 2.24 6.17 -20.91
C LEU A 69 2.76 6.27 -22.36
N GLY A 70 2.46 7.36 -23.06
CA GLY A 70 2.83 7.55 -24.47
C GLY A 70 4.29 7.91 -24.73
N GLY A 71 5.09 8.09 -23.67
CA GLY A 71 6.53 8.37 -23.77
C GLY A 71 7.35 7.15 -24.19
N PRO A 72 8.61 7.34 -24.64
CA PRO A 72 9.52 6.24 -24.92
C PRO A 72 9.76 5.40 -23.65
N ALA A 73 9.78 4.08 -23.79
CA ALA A 73 10.12 3.19 -22.69
C ALA A 73 11.60 3.37 -22.33
N THR A 74 11.88 3.82 -21.10
CA THR A 74 13.24 3.87 -20.56
C THR A 74 13.57 2.52 -19.92
N ASN A 75 14.56 1.82 -20.48
CA ASN A 75 15.08 0.61 -19.85
C ASN A 75 16.00 1.00 -18.69
N LEU A 76 15.82 0.39 -17.52
CA LEU A 76 16.75 0.53 -16.41
C LEU A 76 18.03 -0.29 -16.69
N PRO A 77 19.21 0.21 -16.31
CA PRO A 77 20.45 -0.57 -16.41
C PRO A 77 20.31 -1.91 -15.67
N CYS A 78 20.54 -3.01 -16.37
CA CYS A 78 20.49 -4.36 -15.82
C CYS A 78 21.85 -5.02 -15.94
N HIS A 79 22.35 -5.54 -14.81
CA HIS A 79 23.66 -6.21 -14.79
C HIS A 79 23.66 -7.52 -15.58
N ASN A 80 22.57 -8.30 -15.51
CA ASN A 80 22.41 -9.57 -16.23
C ASN A 80 21.04 -9.66 -16.90
N PRO A 81 20.90 -9.18 -18.15
CA PRO A 81 19.63 -9.20 -18.90
C PRO A 81 19.07 -10.60 -19.16
N GLU A 82 19.91 -11.63 -19.17
CA GLU A 82 19.49 -13.03 -19.43
C GLU A 82 19.23 -13.82 -18.15
N GLY A 83 19.23 -13.16 -16.98
CA GLY A 83 18.98 -13.80 -15.70
C GLY A 83 17.56 -14.36 -15.55
N ASP A 84 17.44 -15.47 -14.82
CA ASP A 84 16.15 -16.06 -14.46
C ASP A 84 15.39 -15.17 -13.46
N GLN A 85 14.08 -15.00 -13.65
CA GLN A 85 13.21 -14.10 -12.87
C GLN A 85 12.46 -14.81 -11.73
N GLN A 86 12.93 -15.99 -11.31
CA GLN A 86 12.32 -16.72 -10.21
C GLN A 86 12.63 -16.07 -8.85
N ASN A 87 11.61 -16.01 -7.97
CA ASN A 87 11.71 -15.40 -6.64
C ASN A 87 12.82 -15.99 -5.75
N ARG A 88 13.26 -17.23 -6.00
CA ARG A 88 14.40 -17.84 -5.26
C ARG A 88 15.72 -17.06 -5.41
N HIS A 89 15.85 -16.24 -6.45
CA HIS A 89 17.04 -15.40 -6.69
C HIS A 89 16.89 -14.00 -6.09
N ALA A 90 15.70 -13.66 -5.57
CA ALA A 90 15.45 -12.34 -5.02
C ALA A 90 16.30 -12.10 -3.77
N GLN A 91 16.95 -10.94 -3.72
CA GLN A 91 17.68 -10.45 -2.56
C GLN A 91 17.09 -9.12 -2.13
N THR A 92 17.10 -8.85 -0.82
CA THR A 92 16.59 -7.61 -0.25
C THR A 92 17.74 -6.84 0.41
N VAL A 93 18.00 -5.64 -0.09
CA VAL A 93 18.85 -4.65 0.58
C VAL A 93 17.94 -3.69 1.31
N SER A 94 18.23 -3.41 2.58
CA SER A 94 17.42 -2.55 3.43
C SER A 94 18.27 -1.46 4.07
N VAL A 95 17.78 -0.23 4.01
CA VAL A 95 18.33 0.92 4.74
C VAL A 95 17.27 1.37 5.74
N ARG A 96 17.70 1.80 6.93
CA ARG A 96 16.81 2.28 7.98
C ARG A 96 17.25 3.66 8.43
N LEU A 97 16.25 4.50 8.71
CA LEU A 97 16.46 5.76 9.41
C LEU A 97 16.32 5.50 10.91
N ASP A 98 17.09 6.24 11.71
CA ASP A 98 16.89 6.26 13.15
C ASP A 98 15.54 6.92 13.52
N ALA A 99 15.15 6.80 14.78
CA ALA A 99 13.86 7.29 15.27
C ALA A 99 13.71 8.81 15.08
N GLU A 100 14.79 9.57 15.25
CA GLU A 100 14.76 11.03 15.15
C GLU A 100 14.58 11.48 13.70
N ARG A 101 15.35 10.89 12.77
CA ARG A 101 15.19 11.13 11.32
C ARG A 101 13.82 10.70 10.81
N THR A 102 13.30 9.58 11.32
CA THR A 102 11.95 9.10 10.98
C THR A 102 10.89 10.08 11.45
N ARG A 103 11.02 10.62 12.68
CA ARG A 103 10.12 11.63 13.22
C ARG A 103 10.16 12.92 12.39
N GLN A 104 11.35 13.40 12.03
CA GLN A 104 11.51 14.57 11.17
C GLN A 104 10.84 14.35 9.80
N LEU A 105 11.03 13.18 9.19
CA LEU A 105 10.41 12.81 7.92
C LEU A 105 8.87 12.76 8.00
N LEU A 106 8.30 12.23 9.07
CA LEU A 106 6.86 12.03 9.19
C LEU A 106 6.10 13.28 9.68
N GLN A 107 6.73 14.12 10.50
CA GLN A 107 6.03 15.21 11.21
C GLN A 107 6.49 16.62 10.80
N GLN A 108 7.73 16.78 10.33
CA GLN A 108 8.31 18.11 10.09
C GLN A 108 8.47 18.42 8.60
N ALA A 109 8.98 17.48 7.80
CA ALA A 109 9.19 17.71 6.37
C ALA A 109 7.87 17.95 5.58
N PRO A 110 6.75 17.24 5.86
CA PRO A 110 5.48 17.47 5.17
C PRO A 110 4.91 18.88 5.36
N SER A 111 5.16 19.51 6.52
CA SER A 111 4.60 20.82 6.85
C SER A 111 5.25 21.97 6.08
N ALA A 112 6.50 21.80 5.64
CA ALA A 112 7.23 22.80 4.88
C ALA A 112 6.68 23.01 3.46
N TYR A 113 6.19 21.93 2.81
CA TYR A 113 5.77 21.95 1.41
C TYR A 113 4.32 21.49 1.18
N ARG A 114 3.55 21.24 2.25
CA ARG A 114 2.20 20.61 2.19
C ARG A 114 2.21 19.30 1.41
N THR A 115 3.32 18.58 1.49
CA THR A 115 3.51 17.30 0.82
C THR A 115 3.05 16.15 1.71
N GLN A 116 2.83 15.00 1.10
CA GLN A 116 2.72 13.73 1.82
C GLN A 116 4.09 13.05 1.87
N VAL A 117 4.26 12.09 2.78
CA VAL A 117 5.52 11.33 2.90
C VAL A 117 5.94 10.69 1.58
N ASN A 118 4.97 10.26 0.75
CA ASN A 118 5.23 9.66 -0.55
C ASN A 118 5.94 10.63 -1.51
N ASP A 119 5.63 11.93 -1.49
CA ASP A 119 6.26 12.90 -2.38
C ASP A 119 7.75 13.03 -2.08
N LEU A 120 8.10 13.04 -0.79
CA LEU A 120 9.48 13.11 -0.33
C LEU A 120 10.26 11.85 -0.70
N LEU A 121 9.65 10.67 -0.53
CA LEU A 121 10.27 9.39 -0.86
C LEU A 121 10.46 9.23 -2.39
N LEU A 122 9.47 9.62 -3.20
CA LEU A 122 9.57 9.57 -4.65
C LEU A 122 10.59 10.58 -5.19
N THR A 123 10.68 11.77 -4.59
CA THR A 123 11.70 12.76 -4.95
C THR A 123 13.10 12.23 -4.68
N ALA A 124 13.32 11.63 -3.51
CA ALA A 124 14.61 11.02 -3.18
C ALA A 124 14.97 9.86 -4.12
N LEU A 125 13.97 9.05 -4.52
CA LEU A 125 14.18 7.95 -5.47
C LEU A 125 14.56 8.46 -6.87
N ALA A 126 13.96 9.56 -7.34
CA ALA A 126 14.20 10.11 -8.67
C ALA A 126 15.52 10.91 -8.80
N GLN A 127 16.16 11.24 -7.68
CA GLN A 127 17.46 11.93 -7.66
C GLN A 127 18.67 10.99 -7.79
N VAL A 128 18.43 9.67 -7.82
CA VAL A 128 19.43 8.61 -8.01
C VAL A 128 19.53 8.27 -9.50
#